data_AF-A0A7W0QQC6-F1
#
_entry.id   AF-A0A7W0QQC6-F1
#
_cell.length_a   1.000
_cell.length_b   1.000
_cell.length_c   1.000
_cell.angle_alpha   90.00
_cell.angle_beta   90.00
_cell.angle_gamma   90.00
#
_symmetry.space_group_name_H-M   'P 1'
#
loop_
_entity.id
_entity.type
_entity.pdbx_description
1 polymer ?
#
loop_
_entity_poly.entity_id
_entity_poly.type
_entity_poly.pdbx_seq_one_letter_code
_entity_poly.pdbx_strand_id
1 'polypeptide(L)'
;MSWRKSARDGGLGNDSSPQLIALPSCAGGSGIAIHRAPTRRSIAWLVGVVLFASVAWPIAPEPVSAQTATPPVHEVASLDLESAVTIDFPRGMTISTAVEWDDIYNDAWVEVLYTVAGDDTANLAFVPLAPVSASGEMALTATLDLQAQFVPSGVSLDFWWRVVSDDGPVAESAPEQTFWFDDRWEWQQLQTDQVRLHYYDHDPAFAQEMLDASQATVSKLEQRFSLAQSAPLDIWVYPSSEDFRGAQQPNSRESIAGASYPGYFLVVAVVPDGSTNEVGRVVLH
;
A
#
# COMPACT_ATOMS: atom_id res chain seq x y z
N MET A 1 -38.51 -61.39 -2.30
CA MET A 1 -37.03 -61.41 -2.30
C MET A 1 -36.57 -60.05 -1.78
N SER A 2 -36.42 -59.78 -0.49
CA SER A 2 -35.66 -60.40 0.61
C SER A 2 -34.14 -60.29 0.50
N TRP A 3 -33.54 -59.75 1.58
CA TRP A 3 -32.13 -59.72 2.03
C TRP A 3 -31.25 -58.56 1.53
N ARG A 4 -30.37 -57.93 2.31
CA ARG A 4 -30.22 -57.64 3.77
C ARG A 4 -29.01 -56.68 3.89
N LYS A 5 -28.98 -55.87 4.96
CA LYS A 5 -27.81 -55.15 5.51
C LYS A 5 -26.63 -56.11 5.78
N SER A 6 -25.40 -55.60 5.72
CA SER A 6 -24.36 -55.94 6.73
C SER A 6 -23.33 -54.82 6.88
N ALA A 7 -23.23 -54.34 8.11
CA ALA A 7 -22.10 -53.61 8.65
C ALA A 7 -20.91 -54.57 8.86
N ARG A 8 -19.69 -54.02 8.99
CA ARG A 8 -18.62 -54.60 9.81
C ARG A 8 -17.93 -53.49 10.58
N ASP A 9 -17.98 -53.67 11.90
CA ASP A 9 -17.11 -53.07 12.90
C ASP A 9 -15.66 -53.51 12.73
N GLY A 10 -14.75 -52.67 13.24
CA GLY A 10 -13.34 -52.98 13.43
C GLY A 10 -12.64 -51.83 14.15
N GLY A 11 -12.87 -51.70 15.46
CA GLY A 11 -12.23 -50.70 16.31
C GLY A 11 -10.81 -51.08 16.73
N LEU A 12 -9.96 -50.06 16.86
CA LEU A 12 -8.79 -49.93 17.72
C LEU A 12 -8.67 -48.40 17.91
N GLY A 13 -8.93 -47.81 19.09
CA GLY A 13 -8.13 -47.99 20.28
C GLY A 13 -6.90 -47.08 20.23
N ASN A 14 -7.04 -45.78 20.51
CA ASN A 14 -5.96 -45.04 21.16
C ASN A 14 -6.51 -43.80 21.89
N ASP A 15 -6.30 -43.82 23.20
CA ASP A 15 -6.56 -42.79 24.18
C ASP A 15 -5.29 -41.93 24.28
N SER A 16 -5.38 -40.63 24.05
CA SER A 16 -4.26 -39.69 24.20
C SER A 16 -4.79 -38.26 24.36
N SER A 17 -5.22 -37.96 25.58
CA SER A 17 -5.37 -36.58 26.06
C SER A 17 -3.97 -35.97 26.29
N PRO A 18 -3.63 -34.79 25.75
CA PRO A 18 -2.49 -34.03 26.22
C PRO A 18 -2.90 -33.10 27.37
N GLN A 19 -2.14 -33.21 28.46
CA GLN A 19 -2.34 -32.52 29.72
C GLN A 19 -2.04 -31.02 29.64
N LEU A 20 -2.84 -30.25 30.38
CA LEU A 20 -2.60 -28.85 30.72
C LEU A 20 -1.30 -28.72 31.52
N ILE A 21 -0.34 -27.97 30.97
CA ILE A 21 0.88 -27.54 31.66
C ILE A 21 0.51 -26.40 32.61
N ALA A 22 0.64 -26.65 33.90
CA ALA A 22 0.49 -25.67 34.97
C ALA A 22 1.73 -24.75 35.03
N LEU A 23 1.51 -23.44 35.08
CA LEU A 23 2.54 -22.43 35.35
C LEU A 23 2.79 -22.32 36.87
N PRO A 24 4.05 -22.15 37.32
CA PRO A 24 4.34 -21.98 38.74
C PRO A 24 4.02 -20.57 39.23
N SER A 25 3.44 -20.54 40.43
CA SER A 25 3.20 -19.40 41.29
C SER A 25 4.52 -18.76 41.76
N CYS A 26 4.65 -17.44 41.62
CA CYS A 26 5.66 -16.65 42.31
C CYS A 26 5.00 -15.84 43.42
N ALA A 27 5.34 -16.17 44.66
CA ALA A 27 4.98 -15.43 45.87
C ALA A 27 6.26 -15.07 46.64
N GLY A 28 6.28 -13.85 47.21
CA GLY A 28 7.25 -13.37 48.20
C GLY A 28 8.37 -12.52 47.59
N GLY A 29 8.72 -11.34 48.11
CA GLY A 29 8.27 -10.61 49.29
C GLY A 29 9.20 -9.41 49.54
N SER A 30 8.77 -8.53 50.46
CA SER A 30 9.57 -7.49 51.14
C SER A 30 10.01 -6.29 50.27
N GLY A 31 9.59 -5.05 50.47
CA GLY A 31 9.12 -4.37 51.67
C GLY A 31 10.26 -3.65 52.38
N ILE A 32 10.65 -2.46 51.92
CA ILE A 32 11.39 -1.47 52.73
C ILE A 32 10.82 -0.08 52.42
N ALA A 33 10.15 0.49 53.42
CA ALA A 33 9.79 1.91 53.51
C ALA A 33 10.84 2.59 54.40
N ILE A 34 11.33 3.77 54.00
CA ILE A 34 12.05 4.66 54.93
C ILE A 34 11.49 6.08 54.79
N HIS A 35 11.07 6.60 55.95
CA HIS A 35 10.42 7.88 56.18
C HIS A 35 11.38 9.08 56.15
N ARG A 36 10.83 10.20 55.66
CA ARG A 36 10.97 11.63 56.07
C ARG A 36 12.14 12.03 57.00
N ALA A 37 12.79 13.15 56.66
CA ALA A 37 12.50 14.47 57.29
C ALA A 37 13.31 15.61 56.63
N PRO A 38 12.78 16.86 56.62
CA PRO A 38 13.48 18.06 56.17
C PRO A 38 14.11 18.81 57.35
N THR A 39 15.28 19.43 57.15
CA THR A 39 15.84 20.37 58.13
C THR A 39 16.38 21.62 57.46
N ARG A 40 15.62 22.70 57.64
CA ARG A 40 16.04 24.10 57.53
C ARG A 40 16.97 24.42 58.70
N ARG A 41 18.17 24.95 58.46
CA ARG A 41 18.92 25.75 59.44
C ARG A 41 19.73 26.85 58.74
N SER A 42 19.68 28.00 59.38
CA SER A 42 20.14 29.30 58.89
C SER A 42 21.50 29.69 59.49
N ILE A 43 22.17 30.62 58.81
CA ILE A 43 23.16 31.62 59.31
C ILE A 43 24.56 31.09 59.70
N ALA A 44 25.58 31.58 58.97
CA ALA A 44 26.71 32.30 59.55
C ALA A 44 27.53 32.97 58.44
N TRP A 45 27.60 34.30 58.50
CA TRP A 45 28.52 35.11 57.72
C TRP A 45 29.94 34.91 58.24
N LEU A 46 30.87 34.54 57.35
CA LEU A 46 32.31 34.69 57.57
C LEU A 46 32.91 35.35 56.33
N VAL A 47 33.23 36.63 56.49
CA VAL A 47 34.00 37.43 55.54
C VAL A 47 35.45 36.97 55.63
N GLY A 48 35.87 36.13 54.68
CA GLY A 48 37.27 35.80 54.44
C GLY A 48 37.79 36.64 53.28
N VAL A 49 38.69 37.58 53.55
CA VAL A 49 39.43 38.34 52.54
C VAL A 49 40.35 37.35 51.81
N VAL A 50 39.97 36.96 50.60
CA VAL A 50 40.83 36.22 49.66
C VAL A 50 41.49 37.26 48.75
N LEU A 51 42.80 37.42 48.91
CA LEU A 51 43.67 38.11 47.95
C LEU A 51 43.63 37.33 46.63
N PHE A 52 42.82 37.79 45.68
CA PHE A 52 42.85 37.31 44.30
C PHE A 52 44.12 37.84 43.62
N ALA A 53 45.10 36.97 43.43
CA ALA A 53 46.13 37.17 42.43
C ALA A 53 45.45 37.11 41.05
N SER A 54 45.44 38.23 40.34
CA SER A 54 44.87 38.37 39.01
C SER A 54 45.66 37.55 37.99
N VAL A 55 45.33 36.27 37.84
CA VAL A 55 45.73 35.51 36.66
C VAL A 55 44.77 35.90 35.55
N ALA A 56 45.24 36.72 34.61
CA ALA A 56 44.52 37.03 33.39
C ALA A 56 44.45 35.74 32.55
N TRP A 57 43.33 35.01 32.67
CA TRP A 57 43.04 33.91 31.77
C TRP A 57 42.69 34.51 30.41
N PRO A 58 43.36 34.11 29.30
CA PRO A 58 42.95 34.56 27.99
C PRO A 58 41.54 34.04 27.73
N ILE A 59 40.59 34.95 27.50
CA ILE A 59 39.25 34.62 27.01
C ILE A 59 39.47 34.08 25.60
N ALA A 60 39.38 32.76 25.43
CA ALA A 60 39.26 32.17 24.10
C ALA A 60 37.93 32.66 23.51
N PRO A 61 37.89 33.14 22.26
CA PRO A 61 36.62 33.48 21.62
C PRO A 61 35.75 32.21 21.58
N GLU A 62 34.49 32.34 21.97
CA GLU A 62 33.53 31.24 21.85
C GLU A 62 33.49 30.75 20.39
N PRO A 63 33.45 29.44 20.14
CA PRO A 63 33.24 28.94 18.80
C PRO A 63 31.89 29.46 18.32
N VAL A 64 31.89 30.33 17.32
CA VAL A 64 30.68 30.70 16.59
C VAL A 64 30.12 29.40 16.04
N SER A 65 29.01 28.93 16.59
CA SER A 65 28.24 27.84 15.99
C SER A 65 27.91 28.27 14.57
N ALA A 66 28.49 27.57 13.59
CA ALA A 66 28.08 27.71 12.21
C ALA A 66 26.57 27.44 12.16
N GLN A 67 25.80 28.45 11.77
CA GLN A 67 24.40 28.28 11.47
C GLN A 67 24.33 27.30 10.31
N THR A 68 23.69 26.13 10.51
CA THR A 68 23.41 25.20 9.42
C THR A 68 22.62 26.01 8.38
N ALA A 69 23.22 26.25 7.22
CA ALA A 69 22.50 26.86 6.12
C ALA A 69 21.34 25.93 5.78
N THR A 70 20.11 26.44 5.82
CA THR A 70 18.98 25.79 5.15
C THR A 70 19.43 25.59 3.70
N PRO A 71 19.42 24.36 3.17
CA PRO A 71 19.79 24.15 1.77
C PRO A 71 18.91 25.05 0.90
N PRO A 72 19.44 25.62 -0.19
CA PRO A 72 18.63 26.37 -1.13
C PRO A 72 17.50 25.45 -1.59
N VAL A 73 16.25 25.86 -1.35
CA VAL A 73 15.10 25.21 -1.97
C VAL A 73 15.16 25.60 -3.43
N HIS A 74 15.70 24.71 -4.28
CA HIS A 74 15.59 24.86 -5.72
C HIS A 74 14.10 24.75 -6.08
N GLU A 75 13.60 25.73 -6.84
CA GLU A 75 12.23 25.69 -7.35
C GLU A 75 12.13 24.54 -8.35
N VAL A 76 11.30 23.54 -8.04
CA VAL A 76 11.06 22.39 -8.92
C VAL A 76 10.17 22.86 -10.07
N ALA A 77 10.69 22.83 -11.29
CA ALA A 77 9.95 23.24 -12.48
C ALA A 77 8.80 22.26 -12.78
N SER A 78 7.71 22.75 -13.37
CA SER A 78 6.60 21.91 -13.83
C SER A 78 6.84 21.44 -15.27
N LEU A 79 6.67 20.15 -15.54
CA LEU A 79 6.67 19.56 -16.87
C LEU A 79 5.22 19.34 -17.33
N ASP A 80 4.86 19.90 -18.47
CA ASP A 80 3.57 19.64 -19.12
C ASP A 80 3.75 18.46 -20.07
N LEU A 81 3.42 17.26 -19.59
CA LEU A 81 3.60 16.01 -20.31
C LEU A 81 2.26 15.29 -20.42
N GLU A 82 2.07 14.59 -21.53
CA GLU A 82 0.99 13.62 -21.71
C GLU A 82 1.63 12.25 -21.94
N SER A 83 1.21 11.25 -21.15
CA SER A 83 1.80 9.93 -21.19
C SER A 83 0.90 8.93 -21.88
N ALA A 84 1.49 8.12 -22.77
CA ALA A 84 0.84 6.92 -23.30
C ALA A 84 1.12 5.74 -22.37
N VAL A 85 0.06 5.03 -21.97
CA VAL A 85 0.14 3.83 -21.11
C VAL A 85 -0.27 2.60 -21.92
N THR A 86 0.54 1.54 -21.84
CA THR A 86 0.24 0.22 -22.43
C THR A 86 0.33 -0.85 -21.35
N ILE A 87 -0.75 -1.59 -21.16
CA ILE A 87 -0.82 -2.74 -20.26
C ILE A 87 -0.14 -3.94 -20.93
N ASP A 88 0.64 -4.68 -20.16
CA ASP A 88 1.36 -5.90 -20.57
C ASP A 88 1.06 -7.00 -19.54
N PHE A 89 -0.21 -7.40 -19.51
CA PHE A 89 -0.72 -8.37 -18.54
C PHE A 89 -0.13 -9.76 -18.78
N PRO A 90 0.28 -10.50 -17.73
CA PRO A 90 0.14 -10.20 -16.31
C PRO A 90 1.35 -9.50 -15.68
N ARG A 91 2.35 -9.08 -16.45
CA ARG A 91 3.63 -8.57 -15.91
C ARG A 91 3.49 -7.16 -15.31
N GLY A 92 2.84 -6.26 -16.02
CA GLY A 92 2.67 -4.89 -15.56
C GLY A 92 2.36 -3.95 -16.72
N MET A 93 2.94 -2.76 -16.72
CA MET A 93 2.64 -1.77 -17.76
C MET A 93 3.88 -0.99 -18.18
N THR A 94 3.79 -0.41 -19.38
CA THR A 94 4.76 0.54 -19.89
C THR A 94 4.12 1.92 -19.99
N ILE A 95 4.82 2.91 -19.47
CA ILE A 95 4.45 4.33 -19.53
C ILE A 95 5.49 5.01 -20.40
N SER A 96 5.04 5.73 -21.42
CA SER A 96 5.94 6.40 -22.38
C SER A 96 5.49 7.82 -22.64
N THR A 97 6.46 8.72 -22.78
CA THR A 97 6.24 10.12 -23.16
C THR A 97 7.48 10.67 -23.87
N ALA A 98 7.43 11.94 -24.28
CA ALA A 98 8.57 12.67 -24.79
C ALA A 98 8.67 14.02 -24.07
N VAL A 99 9.89 14.43 -23.73
CA VAL A 99 10.14 15.68 -23.00
C VAL A 99 11.17 16.52 -23.77
N GLU A 100 10.98 17.84 -23.80
CA GLU A 100 12.02 18.76 -24.25
C GLU A 100 13.20 18.68 -23.28
N TRP A 101 14.38 18.36 -23.79
CA TRP A 101 15.58 18.15 -23.00
C TRP A 101 16.58 19.29 -23.23
N ASP A 102 16.61 20.21 -22.26
CA ASP A 102 17.51 21.37 -22.24
C ASP A 102 18.85 21.01 -21.58
N ASP A 103 19.90 21.77 -21.90
CA ASP A 103 21.23 21.69 -21.28
C ASP A 103 21.21 21.87 -19.75
N ILE A 104 20.16 22.50 -19.18
CA ILE A 104 19.98 22.56 -17.72
C ILE A 104 19.77 21.19 -17.07
N TYR A 105 19.39 20.18 -17.85
CA TYR A 105 19.25 18.78 -17.41
C TYR A 105 20.49 17.94 -17.73
N ASN A 106 21.60 18.57 -18.14
CA ASN A 106 22.87 17.87 -18.29
C ASN A 106 23.24 17.19 -16.95
N ASP A 107 23.61 15.91 -17.03
CA ASP A 107 23.88 15.02 -15.89
C ASP A 107 22.67 14.64 -15.00
N ALA A 108 21.46 15.08 -15.34
CA ALA A 108 20.23 14.65 -14.66
C ALA A 108 19.78 13.26 -15.11
N TRP A 109 18.97 12.60 -14.28
CA TRP A 109 18.26 11.37 -14.63
C TRP A 109 16.74 11.55 -14.47
N VAL A 110 16.00 10.61 -15.06
CA VAL A 110 14.55 10.59 -15.00
C VAL A 110 14.07 9.41 -14.17
N GLU A 111 13.07 9.68 -13.36
CA GLU A 111 12.36 8.73 -12.52
C GLU A 111 10.87 8.81 -12.82
N VAL A 112 10.18 7.67 -12.69
CA VAL A 112 8.72 7.66 -12.53
C VAL A 112 8.43 7.29 -11.08
N LEU A 113 7.67 8.15 -10.42
CA LEU A 113 7.07 7.83 -9.14
C LEU A 113 5.62 7.40 -9.37
N TYR A 114 5.16 6.42 -8.60
CA TYR A 114 3.76 5.99 -8.67
C TYR A 114 3.23 5.49 -7.33
N THR A 115 1.97 5.79 -7.06
CA THR A 115 1.21 5.25 -5.93
C THR A 115 0.19 4.23 -6.43
N VAL A 116 -0.23 3.33 -5.55
CA VAL A 116 -1.19 2.27 -5.87
C VAL A 116 -2.43 2.46 -5.00
N ALA A 117 -3.60 2.54 -5.62
CA ALA A 117 -4.90 2.71 -4.97
C ALA A 117 -4.94 3.88 -3.95
N GLY A 118 -4.25 4.98 -4.25
CA GLY A 118 -4.20 6.17 -3.40
C GLY A 118 -3.40 6.01 -2.10
N ASP A 119 -2.48 5.04 -2.03
CA ASP A 119 -1.48 4.97 -0.95
C ASP A 119 -0.63 6.25 -0.92
N ASP A 120 -0.32 6.76 0.27
CA ASP A 120 0.54 7.92 0.47
C ASP A 120 2.02 7.64 0.12
N THR A 121 2.39 6.35 -0.01
CA THR A 121 3.76 5.93 -0.30
C THR A 121 3.98 5.77 -1.81
N ALA A 122 4.86 6.61 -2.36
CA ALA A 122 5.29 6.49 -3.75
C ALA A 122 6.35 5.40 -3.92
N ASN A 123 6.16 4.57 -4.94
CA ASN A 123 7.14 3.63 -5.46
C ASN A 123 7.97 4.30 -6.55
N LEU A 124 9.20 3.84 -6.73
CA LEU A 124 10.13 4.38 -7.72
C LEU A 124 10.39 3.38 -8.84
N ALA A 125 10.27 3.84 -10.08
CA ALA A 125 10.71 3.15 -11.28
C ALA A 125 11.79 3.95 -12.00
N PHE A 126 12.89 3.27 -12.34
CA PHE A 126 13.98 3.87 -13.09
C PHE A 126 13.65 3.94 -14.59
N VAL A 127 14.04 5.06 -15.23
CA VAL A 127 13.80 5.31 -16.65
C VAL A 127 15.14 5.29 -17.39
N PRO A 128 15.39 4.32 -18.28
CA PRO A 128 16.55 4.36 -19.15
C PRO A 128 16.50 5.58 -20.07
N LEU A 129 17.54 6.41 -20.04
CA LEU A 129 17.61 7.59 -20.92
C LEU A 129 17.92 7.17 -22.36
N ALA A 130 17.13 7.70 -23.29
CA ALA A 130 17.41 7.62 -24.72
C ALA A 130 18.26 8.83 -25.16
N PRO A 131 18.95 8.78 -26.32
CA PRO A 131 19.59 9.96 -26.88
C PRO A 131 18.57 11.06 -27.16
N VAL A 132 18.95 12.32 -26.90
CA VAL A 132 18.17 13.49 -27.32
C VAL A 132 18.11 13.55 -28.84
N SER A 133 16.92 13.72 -29.39
CA SER A 133 16.66 13.83 -30.82
C SER A 133 17.23 15.13 -31.39
N ALA A 134 17.24 15.24 -32.73
CA ALA A 134 17.61 16.49 -33.38
C ALA A 134 16.61 17.64 -33.13
N SER A 135 15.38 17.35 -32.68
CA SER A 135 14.41 18.36 -32.25
C SER A 135 14.64 18.86 -30.82
N GLY A 136 15.59 18.27 -30.08
CA GLY A 136 15.80 18.58 -28.67
C GLY A 136 14.87 17.80 -27.73
N GLU A 137 14.20 16.75 -28.21
CA GLU A 137 13.30 15.92 -27.40
C GLU A 137 13.97 14.62 -27.00
N MET A 138 13.73 14.17 -25.76
CA MET A 138 14.12 12.86 -25.29
C MET A 138 12.88 11.97 -25.13
N ALA A 139 12.90 10.79 -25.75
CA ALA A 139 11.89 9.77 -25.51
C ALA A 139 12.13 9.10 -24.16
N LEU A 140 11.08 9.00 -23.35
CA LEU A 140 11.10 8.40 -22.03
C LEU A 140 10.19 7.18 -22.01
N THR A 141 10.70 6.07 -21.47
CA THR A 141 9.94 4.82 -21.33
C THR A 141 10.23 4.20 -19.98
N ALA A 142 9.21 4.12 -19.13
CA ALA A 142 9.25 3.44 -17.85
C ALA A 142 8.49 2.11 -17.93
N THR A 143 9.05 1.04 -17.39
CA THR A 143 8.35 -0.25 -17.25
C THR A 143 8.11 -0.51 -15.76
N LEU A 144 6.84 -0.71 -15.41
CA LEU A 144 6.42 -1.09 -14.07
C LEU A 144 6.17 -2.61 -14.06
N ASP A 145 6.98 -3.36 -13.31
CA ASP A 145 6.76 -4.80 -13.09
C ASP A 145 5.84 -5.00 -11.88
N LEU A 146 4.55 -4.79 -12.10
CA LEU A 146 3.52 -4.82 -11.07
C LEU A 146 3.29 -6.24 -10.53
N GLN A 147 3.57 -7.27 -11.32
CA GLN A 147 3.51 -8.66 -10.88
C GLN A 147 4.62 -8.98 -9.88
N ALA A 148 5.87 -8.56 -10.14
CA ALA A 148 6.97 -8.75 -9.20
C ALA A 148 6.77 -7.95 -7.91
N GLN A 149 6.05 -6.84 -7.98
CA GLN A 149 5.64 -6.03 -6.82
C GLN A 149 4.40 -6.58 -6.10
N PHE A 150 3.82 -7.70 -6.56
CA PHE A 150 2.59 -8.30 -6.02
C PHE A 150 1.38 -7.37 -6.01
N VAL A 151 1.33 -6.40 -6.92
CA VAL A 151 0.19 -5.48 -7.06
C VAL A 151 -0.98 -6.22 -7.72
N PRO A 152 -2.13 -6.35 -7.05
CA PRO A 152 -3.27 -7.06 -7.62
C PRO A 152 -3.85 -6.30 -8.82
N SER A 153 -4.37 -7.07 -9.78
CA SER A 153 -5.16 -6.53 -10.89
C SER A 153 -6.45 -5.91 -10.38
N GLY A 154 -6.85 -4.77 -10.96
CA GLY A 154 -8.08 -4.05 -10.65
C GLY A 154 -7.89 -2.80 -9.79
N VAL A 155 -6.67 -2.25 -9.74
CA VAL A 155 -6.34 -1.07 -8.94
C VAL A 155 -5.97 0.14 -9.81
N SER A 156 -6.23 1.34 -9.31
CA SER A 156 -5.73 2.58 -9.92
C SER A 156 -4.27 2.83 -9.55
N LEU A 157 -3.54 3.46 -10.45
CA LEU A 157 -2.19 3.97 -10.22
C LEU A 157 -2.19 5.46 -10.56
N ASP A 158 -1.66 6.29 -9.65
CA ASP A 158 -1.34 7.68 -9.94
C ASP A 158 0.18 7.78 -10.09
N PHE A 159 0.67 8.27 -11.23
CA PHE A 159 2.09 8.35 -11.54
C PHE A 159 2.48 9.74 -12.03
N TRP A 160 3.76 10.10 -11.85
CA TRP A 160 4.32 11.33 -12.39
C TRP A 160 5.80 11.16 -12.71
N TRP A 161 6.26 11.96 -13.68
CA TRP A 161 7.65 12.01 -14.09
C TRP A 161 8.41 12.99 -13.22
N ARG A 162 9.66 12.65 -12.93
CA ARG A 162 10.57 13.51 -12.17
C ARG A 162 11.96 13.51 -12.78
N VAL A 163 12.48 14.70 -13.04
CA VAL A 163 13.88 14.92 -13.42
C VAL A 163 14.65 15.27 -12.15
N VAL A 164 15.74 14.55 -11.91
CA VAL A 164 16.54 14.65 -10.69
C VAL A 164 18.00 14.89 -11.06
N SER A 165 18.66 15.82 -10.39
CA SER A 165 20.10 16.02 -10.43
C SER A 165 20.74 15.57 -9.12
N ASP A 166 22.07 15.65 -9.02
CA ASP A 166 22.79 15.36 -7.77
C ASP A 166 22.35 16.26 -6.59
N ASP A 167 21.78 17.44 -6.88
CA ASP A 167 21.27 18.39 -5.86
C ASP A 167 19.79 18.14 -5.50
N GLY A 168 19.11 17.20 -6.16
CA GLY A 168 17.72 16.81 -5.89
C GLY A 168 16.77 17.00 -7.09
N PRO A 169 15.45 16.95 -6.86
CA PRO A 169 14.46 17.17 -7.92
C PRO A 169 14.59 18.56 -8.54
N VAL A 170 14.61 18.62 -9.87
CA VAL A 170 14.69 19.89 -10.62
C VAL A 170 13.44 20.16 -11.45
N ALA A 171 12.72 19.11 -11.86
CA ALA A 171 11.44 19.24 -12.55
C ALA A 171 10.52 18.04 -12.31
N GLU A 172 9.21 18.25 -12.29
CA GLU A 172 8.18 17.21 -12.10
C GLU A 172 6.96 17.47 -12.98
N SER A 173 6.32 16.40 -13.48
CA SER A 173 5.01 16.50 -14.14
C SER A 173 3.87 16.53 -13.14
N ALA A 174 2.69 16.95 -13.58
CA ALA A 174 1.47 16.69 -12.82
C ALA A 174 1.21 15.16 -12.74
N PRO A 175 0.57 14.66 -11.67
CA PRO A 175 0.14 13.26 -11.61
C PRO A 175 -0.89 12.93 -12.69
N GLU A 176 -0.66 11.83 -13.39
CA GLU A 176 -1.58 11.19 -14.32
C GLU A 176 -2.13 9.89 -13.69
N GLN A 177 -3.42 9.62 -13.91
CA GLN A 177 -4.06 8.40 -13.39
C GLN A 177 -4.20 7.35 -14.50
N THR A 178 -3.93 6.10 -14.16
CA THR A 178 -4.18 4.92 -14.99
C THR A 178 -4.73 3.76 -14.16
N PHE A 179 -5.12 2.67 -14.82
CA PHE A 179 -5.58 1.44 -14.17
C PHE A 179 -4.71 0.26 -14.56
N TRP A 180 -4.35 -0.54 -13.55
CA TRP A 180 -3.76 -1.85 -13.76
C TRP A 180 -4.84 -2.91 -13.69
N PHE A 181 -5.14 -3.56 -14.81
CA PHE A 181 -6.16 -4.59 -14.89
C PHE A 181 -5.82 -5.65 -15.94
N ASP A 182 -6.60 -6.73 -15.94
CA ASP A 182 -6.51 -7.83 -16.90
C ASP A 182 -7.10 -7.43 -18.26
N ASP A 183 -6.25 -6.99 -19.17
CA ASP A 183 -6.63 -6.52 -20.51
C ASP A 183 -6.91 -7.64 -21.51
N ARG A 184 -6.92 -8.91 -21.07
CA ARG A 184 -7.27 -10.05 -21.92
C ARG A 184 -8.77 -10.11 -22.27
N TRP A 185 -9.59 -9.31 -21.57
CA TRP A 185 -11.05 -9.35 -21.66
C TRP A 185 -11.65 -7.95 -21.86
N GLU A 186 -12.80 -7.92 -22.53
CA GLU A 186 -13.59 -6.70 -22.74
C GLU A 186 -14.56 -6.50 -21.56
N TRP A 187 -14.08 -5.81 -20.52
CA TRP A 187 -14.82 -5.58 -19.29
C TRP A 187 -15.99 -4.59 -19.49
N GLN A 188 -17.12 -4.93 -18.89
CA GLN A 188 -18.28 -4.06 -18.71
C GLN A 188 -18.29 -3.53 -17.27
N GLN A 189 -18.79 -2.31 -17.08
CA GLN A 189 -18.87 -1.67 -15.77
C GLN A 189 -20.31 -1.31 -15.41
N LEU A 190 -20.72 -1.68 -14.21
CA LEU A 190 -21.88 -1.11 -13.52
C LEU A 190 -21.40 -0.42 -12.24
N GLN A 191 -22.11 0.60 -11.77
CA GLN A 191 -21.72 1.28 -10.54
C GLN A 191 -22.91 1.86 -9.78
N THR A 192 -22.72 1.92 -8.47
CA THR A 192 -23.50 2.73 -7.53
C THR A 192 -22.60 3.85 -6.98
N ASP A 193 -23.04 4.50 -5.91
CA ASP A 193 -22.24 5.44 -5.12
C ASP A 193 -21.12 4.77 -4.31
N GLN A 194 -21.26 3.48 -3.98
CA GLN A 194 -20.32 2.77 -3.09
C GLN A 194 -19.62 1.57 -3.73
N VAL A 195 -20.09 1.10 -4.89
CA VAL A 195 -19.57 -0.11 -5.55
C VAL A 195 -19.39 0.14 -7.05
N ARG A 196 -18.24 -0.28 -7.58
CA ARG A 196 -17.99 -0.42 -9.02
C ARG A 196 -17.81 -1.90 -9.33
N LEU A 197 -18.69 -2.44 -10.17
CA LEU A 197 -18.65 -3.82 -10.61
C LEU A 197 -18.09 -3.88 -12.04
N HIS A 198 -16.98 -4.58 -12.20
CA HIS A 198 -16.37 -4.92 -13.48
C HIS A 198 -16.64 -6.39 -13.77
N TYR A 199 -17.24 -6.69 -14.91
CA TYR A 199 -17.60 -8.06 -15.29
C TYR A 199 -17.52 -8.25 -16.81
N TYR A 200 -17.45 -9.50 -17.27
CA TYR A 200 -17.63 -9.84 -18.68
C TYR A 200 -18.31 -11.21 -18.79
N ASP A 201 -18.88 -11.51 -19.96
CA ASP A 201 -19.54 -12.80 -20.23
C ASP A 201 -20.58 -13.23 -19.16
N HIS A 202 -21.34 -12.26 -18.66
CA HIS A 202 -22.48 -12.47 -17.75
C HIS A 202 -23.77 -11.87 -18.32
N ASP A 203 -24.89 -12.47 -17.96
CA ASP A 203 -26.21 -11.88 -18.23
C ASP A 203 -26.35 -10.50 -17.54
N PRO A 204 -26.80 -9.44 -18.24
CA PRO A 204 -26.90 -8.11 -17.65
C PRO A 204 -27.84 -8.01 -16.44
N ALA A 205 -28.91 -8.82 -16.37
CA ALA A 205 -29.78 -8.82 -15.20
C ALA A 205 -29.07 -9.47 -14.00
N PHE A 206 -28.31 -10.54 -14.23
CA PHE A 206 -27.48 -11.15 -13.20
C PHE A 206 -26.36 -10.20 -12.71
N ALA A 207 -25.71 -9.46 -13.61
CA ALA A 207 -24.73 -8.43 -13.22
C ALA A 207 -25.36 -7.33 -12.34
N GLN A 208 -26.59 -6.89 -12.66
CA GLN A 208 -27.32 -5.95 -11.82
C GLN A 208 -27.66 -6.53 -10.44
N GLU A 209 -28.08 -7.80 -10.37
CA GLU A 209 -28.30 -8.49 -9.09
C GLU A 209 -27.04 -8.54 -8.22
N MET A 210 -25.87 -8.78 -8.84
CA MET A 210 -24.57 -8.77 -8.15
C MET A 210 -24.23 -7.38 -7.60
N LEU A 211 -24.45 -6.32 -8.39
CA LEU A 211 -24.23 -4.94 -7.95
C LEU A 211 -25.15 -4.59 -6.77
N ASP A 212 -26.43 -4.89 -6.88
CA ASP A 212 -27.43 -4.58 -5.85
C ASP A 212 -27.14 -5.32 -4.54
N ALA A 213 -26.73 -6.60 -4.62
CA ALA A 213 -26.33 -7.39 -3.46
C ALA A 213 -25.06 -6.84 -2.77
N SER A 214 -24.09 -6.39 -3.57
CA SER A 214 -22.85 -5.78 -3.09
C SER A 214 -23.13 -4.46 -2.39
N GLN A 215 -23.92 -3.59 -3.01
CA GLN A 215 -24.36 -2.31 -2.46
C GLN A 215 -25.09 -2.50 -1.12
N ALA A 216 -26.05 -3.43 -1.05
CA ALA A 216 -26.79 -3.72 0.18
C ALA A 216 -25.86 -4.21 1.31
N THR A 217 -24.81 -4.95 0.96
CA THR A 217 -23.81 -5.42 1.93
C THR A 217 -22.96 -4.28 2.46
N VAL A 218 -22.43 -3.41 1.58
CA VAL A 218 -21.63 -2.24 1.98
C VAL A 218 -22.45 -1.33 2.91
N SER A 219 -23.67 -0.96 2.51
CA SER A 219 -24.52 -0.09 3.34
C SER A 219 -24.83 -0.69 4.72
N LYS A 220 -25.01 -2.02 4.79
CA LYS A 220 -25.22 -2.72 6.08
C LYS A 220 -23.97 -2.69 6.96
N LEU A 221 -22.78 -2.83 6.37
CA LEU A 221 -21.51 -2.75 7.10
C LEU A 221 -21.26 -1.34 7.64
N GLU A 222 -21.47 -0.32 6.82
CA GLU A 222 -21.36 1.08 7.26
C GLU A 222 -22.30 1.39 8.41
N GLN A 223 -23.58 0.98 8.30
CA GLN A 223 -24.54 1.15 9.39
C GLN A 223 -24.08 0.43 10.67
N ARG A 224 -23.59 -0.81 10.54
CA ARG A 224 -23.14 -1.61 11.68
C ARG A 224 -21.95 -0.99 12.40
N PHE A 225 -21.01 -0.41 11.65
CA PHE A 225 -19.78 0.17 12.19
C PHE A 225 -19.85 1.70 12.34
N SER A 226 -21.00 2.31 12.05
CA SER A 226 -21.22 3.76 12.10
C SER A 226 -20.19 4.54 11.26
N LEU A 227 -19.88 4.02 10.08
CA LEU A 227 -19.02 4.70 9.11
C LEU A 227 -19.86 5.77 8.38
N ALA A 228 -19.28 6.96 8.19
CA ALA A 228 -19.97 8.05 7.51
C ALA A 228 -20.04 7.81 5.99
N GLN A 229 -18.94 7.33 5.40
CA GLN A 229 -18.83 6.94 3.99
C GLN A 229 -17.52 6.15 3.82
N SER A 230 -17.56 4.99 3.19
CA SER A 230 -16.37 4.25 2.74
C SER A 230 -15.92 4.71 1.35
N ALA A 231 -14.64 4.52 1.04
CA ALA A 231 -14.19 4.61 -0.34
C ALA A 231 -14.97 3.60 -1.21
N PRO A 232 -15.23 3.90 -2.50
CA PRO A 232 -15.91 2.97 -3.39
C PRO A 232 -15.14 1.65 -3.48
N LEU A 233 -15.87 0.53 -3.40
CA LEU A 233 -15.33 -0.81 -3.55
C LEU A 233 -15.33 -1.21 -5.04
N ASP A 234 -14.17 -1.56 -5.57
CA ASP A 234 -14.05 -2.20 -6.88
C ASP A 234 -14.21 -3.71 -6.76
N ILE A 235 -15.11 -4.29 -7.56
CA ILE A 235 -15.35 -5.73 -7.63
C ILE A 235 -15.11 -6.19 -9.06
N TRP A 236 -14.13 -7.06 -9.28
CA TRP A 236 -13.82 -7.65 -10.58
C TRP A 236 -14.29 -9.11 -10.61
N VAL A 237 -15.24 -9.42 -11.49
CA VAL A 237 -15.88 -10.73 -11.56
C VAL A 237 -15.46 -11.48 -12.82
N TYR A 238 -14.79 -12.60 -12.61
CA TYR A 238 -14.50 -13.59 -13.63
C TYR A 238 -15.63 -14.64 -13.67
N PRO A 239 -16.09 -15.08 -14.86
CA PRO A 239 -17.11 -16.11 -15.01
C PRO A 239 -16.57 -17.51 -14.66
N SER A 240 -15.25 -17.72 -14.72
CA SER A 240 -14.63 -19.02 -14.50
C SER A 240 -13.30 -18.95 -13.75
N SER A 241 -12.97 -20.01 -13.02
CA SER A 241 -11.69 -20.12 -12.33
C SER A 241 -10.51 -20.30 -13.29
N GLU A 242 -10.76 -20.75 -14.51
CA GLU A 242 -9.75 -20.87 -15.56
C GLU A 242 -9.26 -19.49 -16.02
N ASP A 243 -10.20 -18.56 -16.22
CA ASP A 243 -9.86 -17.20 -16.64
C ASP A 243 -9.13 -16.43 -15.53
N PHE A 244 -9.63 -16.56 -14.29
CA PHE A 244 -9.03 -15.96 -13.11
C PHE A 244 -7.63 -16.50 -12.84
N ARG A 245 -7.34 -17.76 -13.16
CA ARG A 245 -6.02 -18.37 -12.89
C ARG A 245 -4.88 -17.61 -13.55
N GLY A 246 -5.10 -17.02 -14.72
CA GLY A 246 -4.10 -16.19 -15.41
C GLY A 246 -3.87 -14.83 -14.78
N ALA A 247 -4.77 -14.37 -13.91
CA ALA A 247 -4.70 -13.10 -13.19
C ALA A 247 -4.14 -13.23 -11.77
N GLN A 248 -3.84 -14.45 -11.33
CA GLN A 248 -3.32 -14.70 -10.00
C GLN A 248 -1.85 -14.30 -9.86
N GLN A 249 -1.50 -13.81 -8.67
CA GLN A 249 -0.12 -13.52 -8.31
C GLN A 249 0.74 -14.81 -8.33
N PRO A 250 2.02 -14.72 -8.70
CA PRO A 250 2.93 -15.85 -8.63
C PRO A 250 2.94 -16.51 -7.25
N ASN A 251 2.90 -17.85 -7.20
CA ASN A 251 2.88 -18.64 -5.97
C ASN A 251 1.66 -18.45 -5.05
N SER A 252 0.57 -17.85 -5.53
CA SER A 252 -0.70 -17.84 -4.79
C SER A 252 -1.23 -19.27 -4.59
N ARG A 253 -1.79 -19.55 -3.41
CA ARG A 253 -2.46 -20.83 -3.14
C ARG A 253 -3.89 -20.71 -3.67
N GLU A 254 -4.29 -21.63 -4.53
CA GLU A 254 -5.62 -21.66 -5.17
C GLU A 254 -6.75 -21.53 -4.14
N SER A 255 -7.34 -20.34 -4.04
CA SER A 255 -8.72 -20.17 -3.60
C SER A 255 -9.54 -19.93 -4.86
N ILE A 256 -10.20 -21.01 -5.31
CA ILE A 256 -10.94 -21.10 -6.59
C ILE A 256 -12.11 -20.09 -6.69
N ALA A 257 -12.49 -19.47 -5.57
CA ALA A 257 -13.64 -18.57 -5.48
C ALA A 257 -13.31 -17.07 -5.61
N GLY A 258 -12.05 -16.66 -5.44
CA GLY A 258 -11.65 -15.24 -5.44
C GLY A 258 -10.69 -14.85 -4.31
N ALA A 259 -10.40 -13.55 -4.24
CA ALA A 259 -9.52 -12.89 -3.27
C ALA A 259 -10.02 -11.48 -2.93
N SER A 260 -9.84 -11.05 -1.68
CA SER A 260 -10.16 -9.69 -1.22
C SER A 260 -8.87 -8.96 -0.81
N TYR A 261 -8.76 -7.70 -1.20
CA TYR A 261 -7.62 -6.81 -0.89
C TYR A 261 -8.14 -5.53 -0.21
N PRO A 262 -8.42 -5.58 1.12
CA PRO A 262 -9.03 -4.46 1.83
C PRO A 262 -8.23 -3.16 1.77
N GLY A 263 -6.89 -3.24 1.71
CA GLY A 263 -6.01 -2.07 1.58
C GLY A 263 -6.14 -1.33 0.25
N TYR A 264 -6.75 -1.97 -0.76
CA TYR A 264 -6.98 -1.40 -2.09
C TYR A 264 -8.47 -1.21 -2.42
N PHE A 265 -9.36 -1.44 -1.44
CA PHE A 265 -10.82 -1.45 -1.67
C PHE A 265 -11.23 -2.33 -2.86
N LEU A 266 -10.59 -3.50 -2.99
CA LEU A 266 -10.72 -4.38 -4.13
C LEU A 266 -11.17 -5.78 -3.72
N VAL A 267 -12.14 -6.32 -4.45
CA VAL A 267 -12.51 -7.74 -4.45
C VAL A 267 -12.35 -8.28 -5.87
N VAL A 268 -11.71 -9.44 -6.00
CA VAL A 268 -11.66 -10.20 -7.25
C VAL A 268 -12.33 -11.53 -7.03
N ALA A 269 -13.31 -11.87 -7.85
CA ALA A 269 -14.22 -12.97 -7.62
C ALA A 269 -14.33 -13.88 -8.83
N VAL A 270 -14.60 -15.16 -8.57
CA VAL A 270 -15.08 -16.09 -9.59
C VAL A 270 -16.55 -16.38 -9.33
N VAL A 271 -17.42 -15.96 -10.23
CA VAL A 271 -18.88 -16.14 -10.10
C VAL A 271 -19.41 -16.72 -11.40
N PRO A 272 -19.66 -18.04 -11.51
CA PRO A 272 -20.29 -18.61 -12.68
C PRO A 272 -21.75 -18.14 -12.86
N ASP A 273 -22.22 -18.11 -14.11
CA ASP A 273 -23.59 -17.74 -14.45
C ASP A 273 -24.65 -18.55 -13.68
N GLY A 274 -25.71 -17.87 -13.24
CA GLY A 274 -26.83 -18.47 -12.52
C GLY A 274 -26.49 -18.97 -11.11
N SER A 275 -25.29 -18.69 -10.60
CA SER A 275 -24.81 -19.13 -9.29
C SER A 275 -25.14 -18.13 -8.17
N THR A 276 -26.44 -17.94 -7.89
CA THR A 276 -26.90 -17.00 -6.84
C THR A 276 -26.36 -17.32 -5.45
N ASN A 277 -26.01 -18.58 -5.17
CA ASN A 277 -25.36 -18.99 -3.92
C ASN A 277 -23.90 -18.48 -3.78
N GLU A 278 -23.19 -18.27 -4.88
CA GLU A 278 -21.79 -17.82 -4.86
C GLU A 278 -21.68 -16.31 -4.67
N VAL A 279 -22.64 -15.52 -5.18
CA VAL A 279 -22.73 -14.07 -4.95
C VAL A 279 -22.73 -13.74 -3.45
N GLY A 280 -23.56 -14.45 -2.68
CA GLY A 280 -23.61 -14.27 -1.22
C GLY A 280 -22.34 -14.72 -0.51
N ARG A 281 -21.55 -15.63 -1.08
CA ARG A 281 -20.35 -16.19 -0.42
C ARG A 281 -19.11 -15.32 -0.64
N VAL A 282 -19.01 -14.68 -1.80
CA VAL A 282 -17.92 -13.78 -2.18
C VAL A 282 -18.07 -12.41 -1.54
N VAL A 283 -19.29 -11.85 -1.55
CA VAL A 283 -19.56 -10.49 -1.07
C VAL A 283 -19.55 -10.38 0.47
N LEU A 284 -19.77 -11.49 1.19
CA LEU A 284 -19.91 -11.50 2.67
C LEU A 284 -18.65 -11.89 3.46
N HIS A 285 -17.47 -12.02 2.84
CA HIS A 285 -16.23 -12.35 3.56
C HIS A 285 -15.30 -11.15 3.70
#